data_AF-A0A6A3B3V6-F1
#
_entry.id   AF-A0A6A3B3V6-F1
#
_cell.length_a   1.000
_cell.length_b   1.000
_cell.length_c   1.000
_cell.angle_alpha   90.00
_cell.angle_beta   90.00
_cell.angle_gamma   90.00
#
_symmetry.space_group_name_H-M   'P 1'
#
loop_
_entity.id
_entity.type
_entity.pdbx_description
1 polymer ?
#
loop_
_entity_poly.entity_id
_entity_poly.type
_entity_poly.pdbx_seq_one_letter_code
_entity_poly.pdbx_strand_id
1 'polypeptide(L)'
;MTVIVDTGSDLTWVQCQPCKSCYGQKEPIFNPSASPSYRTVSCNSSECQSLAFATGNTGIYGENPPTCNYVVSYGDGSYTRGDLTHDHINLGKTPVENFIFGCGQNNKGLFGGASGLLGLGRSSISLVSQTWAIFGGFFSYCLPSTESGASGSLVLGGSLSVYNTSNPFSYIRMIPNPKLSTFYFLNLTGVGVGGVTLRDSSIGKTTMLINSRTVITRLPPTLYKALKTEFQKQFSSFPTAPAFSILDTCFNLSAY
;
A
#
# COMPACT_ATOMS: atom_id res chain seq x y z
N MET A 1 -1.08 13.59 -11.55
CA MET A 1 -1.83 12.75 -10.62
C MET A 1 -0.86 12.15 -9.62
N THR A 2 -1.00 12.56 -8.37
CA THR A 2 -0.28 12.11 -7.21
C THR A 2 -1.12 11.06 -6.51
N VAL A 3 -0.54 9.90 -6.25
CA VAL A 3 -1.22 8.75 -5.64
C VAL A 3 -0.42 8.24 -4.45
N ILE A 4 -1.09 7.58 -3.50
CA ILE A 4 -0.44 6.94 -2.36
C ILE A 4 0.17 5.60 -2.82
N VAL A 5 1.43 5.35 -2.50
CA VAL A 5 2.09 4.06 -2.77
C VAL A 5 1.68 3.05 -1.70
N ASP A 6 1.10 1.92 -2.12
CA ASP A 6 0.58 0.91 -1.21
C ASP A 6 1.02 -0.52 -1.58
N THR A 7 1.93 -1.10 -0.80
CA THR A 7 2.35 -2.50 -0.90
C THR A 7 1.35 -3.49 -0.29
N GLY A 8 0.35 -3.00 0.44
CA GLY A 8 -0.72 -3.79 1.06
C GLY A 8 -2.00 -3.88 0.23
N SER A 9 -1.99 -3.38 -1.01
CA SER A 9 -3.16 -3.38 -1.90
C SER A 9 -2.77 -3.77 -3.32
N ASP A 10 -3.67 -4.46 -4.01
CA ASP A 10 -3.47 -4.92 -5.38
C ASP A 10 -3.91 -3.89 -6.42
N LEU A 11 -5.16 -3.43 -6.35
CA LEU A 11 -5.75 -2.57 -7.37
C LEU A 11 -5.26 -1.12 -7.24
N THR A 12 -4.72 -0.58 -8.34
CA THR A 12 -4.51 0.87 -8.50
C THR A 12 -5.84 1.53 -8.84
N TRP A 13 -6.14 2.68 -8.23
CA TRP A 13 -7.35 3.45 -8.51
C TRP A 13 -7.14 4.95 -8.31
N VAL A 14 -7.98 5.75 -8.98
CA VAL A 14 -8.04 7.22 -8.84
C VAL A 14 -9.49 7.67 -8.75
N GLN A 15 -9.75 8.87 -8.19
CA GLN A 15 -11.10 9.42 -8.23
C GLN A 15 -11.46 9.90 -9.63
N CYS A 16 -12.69 9.61 -10.03
CA CYS A 16 -13.21 9.89 -11.36
C CYS A 16 -14.50 10.71 -11.34
N GLN A 17 -14.71 11.46 -12.42
CA GLN A 17 -15.99 12.09 -12.73
C GLN A 17 -16.95 11.10 -13.41
N PRO A 18 -18.27 11.19 -13.15
CA PRO A 18 -18.87 12.00 -12.08
C PRO A 18 -18.57 11.40 -10.71
N CYS A 19 -18.06 12.22 -9.79
CA CYS A 19 -17.91 11.81 -8.41
C CYS A 19 -19.25 11.95 -7.68
N LYS A 20 -19.75 10.86 -7.11
CA LYS A 20 -21.00 10.81 -6.33
C LYS A 20 -20.75 11.17 -4.87
N SER A 21 -19.71 10.63 -4.27
CA SER A 21 -19.31 10.92 -2.90
C SER A 21 -17.80 10.70 -2.77
N CYS A 22 -17.02 11.77 -2.77
CA CYS A 22 -15.56 11.69 -2.73
C CYS A 22 -15.01 12.61 -1.65
N TYR A 23 -13.82 12.27 -1.16
CA TYR A 23 -13.02 13.21 -0.39
C TYR A 23 -12.42 14.28 -1.29
N GLY A 24 -12.09 15.43 -0.70
CA GLY A 24 -11.37 16.50 -1.40
C GLY A 24 -9.95 16.05 -1.73
N GLN A 25 -9.59 16.08 -3.03
CA GLN A 25 -8.22 15.89 -3.51
C GLN A 25 -7.61 17.22 -3.97
N LYS A 26 -6.28 17.29 -4.02
CA LYS A 26 -5.53 18.51 -4.38
C LYS A 26 -5.53 18.79 -5.89
N GLU A 27 -5.31 17.75 -6.69
CA GLU A 27 -5.35 17.84 -8.15
C GLU A 27 -6.79 17.68 -8.66
N PRO A 28 -7.11 18.08 -9.90
CA PRO A 28 -8.43 17.82 -10.47
C PRO A 28 -8.79 16.33 -10.50
N ILE A 29 -10.06 16.02 -10.23
CA ILE A 29 -10.63 14.68 -10.39
C ILE A 29 -10.52 14.27 -11.86
N PHE A 30 -10.10 13.03 -12.15
CA PHE A 30 -9.95 12.54 -13.51
C PHE A 30 -11.30 12.59 -14.26
N ASN A 31 -11.32 13.13 -15.48
CA ASN A 31 -12.50 13.12 -16.34
C ASN A 31 -12.35 12.05 -17.42
N PRO A 32 -13.03 10.90 -17.30
CA PRO A 32 -12.97 9.83 -18.31
C PRO A 32 -13.36 10.29 -19.71
N SER A 33 -14.28 11.25 -19.84
CA SER A 33 -14.75 11.73 -21.15
C SER A 33 -13.71 12.56 -21.90
N ALA A 34 -12.67 13.03 -21.21
CA ALA A 34 -11.56 13.76 -21.82
C ALA A 34 -10.46 12.83 -22.36
N SER A 35 -10.50 11.53 -22.03
CA SER A 35 -9.51 10.56 -22.47
C SER A 35 -10.04 9.74 -23.66
N PRO A 36 -9.43 9.83 -24.86
CA PRO A 36 -9.86 9.07 -26.02
C PRO A 36 -9.53 7.57 -25.91
N SER A 37 -8.62 7.18 -25.02
CA SER A 37 -8.20 5.80 -24.74
C SER A 37 -8.96 5.15 -23.59
N TYR A 38 -9.74 5.92 -22.82
CA TYR A 38 -10.52 5.38 -21.69
C TYR A 38 -11.57 4.37 -22.16
N ARG A 39 -11.58 3.18 -21.57
CA ARG A 39 -12.58 2.14 -21.83
C ARG A 39 -13.02 1.49 -20.53
N THR A 40 -14.30 1.14 -20.42
CA THR A 40 -14.80 0.35 -19.29
C THR A 40 -14.50 -1.14 -19.48
N VAL A 41 -14.27 -1.85 -18.38
CA VAL A 41 -14.10 -3.30 -18.38
C VAL A 41 -15.47 -3.97 -18.36
N SER A 42 -15.66 -4.96 -19.24
CA SER A 42 -16.89 -5.76 -19.29
C SER A 42 -17.00 -6.71 -18.11
N CYS A 43 -18.22 -6.91 -17.61
CA CYS A 43 -18.55 -7.85 -16.53
C CYS A 43 -17.98 -9.26 -16.72
N ASN A 44 -18.03 -9.80 -17.95
CA ASN A 44 -17.64 -11.20 -18.21
C ASN A 44 -16.14 -11.38 -18.49
N SER A 45 -15.34 -10.31 -18.34
CA SER A 45 -13.91 -10.33 -18.60
C SER A 45 -13.12 -11.03 -17.48
N SER A 46 -11.93 -11.52 -17.82
CA SER A 46 -11.00 -12.15 -16.86
C SER A 46 -10.49 -11.15 -15.81
N GLU A 47 -10.39 -9.89 -16.22
CA GLU A 47 -10.00 -8.72 -15.44
C GLU A 47 -11.05 -8.46 -14.34
N CYS A 48 -12.34 -8.53 -14.69
CA CYS A 48 -13.41 -8.39 -13.72
C CYS A 48 -13.45 -9.55 -12.71
N GLN A 49 -13.26 -10.78 -13.19
CA GLN A 49 -13.20 -11.97 -12.33
C GLN A 49 -12.01 -11.91 -11.35
N SER A 50 -10.92 -11.26 -11.74
CA SER A 50 -9.73 -11.07 -10.90
C SER A 50 -9.97 -10.19 -9.67
N LEU A 51 -11.03 -9.39 -9.64
CA LEU A 51 -11.38 -8.53 -8.48
C LEU A 51 -11.61 -9.33 -7.21
N ALA A 52 -12.26 -10.49 -7.29
CA ALA A 52 -12.54 -11.31 -6.11
C ALA A 52 -11.24 -11.67 -5.36
N PHE A 53 -10.20 -11.96 -6.14
CA PHE A 53 -8.88 -12.29 -5.61
C PHE A 53 -8.06 -11.04 -5.22
N ALA A 54 -8.12 -9.97 -6.02
CA ALA A 54 -7.33 -8.75 -5.79
C ALA A 54 -7.88 -7.86 -4.66
N THR A 55 -9.20 -7.81 -4.47
CA THR A 55 -9.84 -6.87 -3.54
C THR A 55 -10.66 -7.56 -2.46
N GLY A 56 -10.80 -8.89 -2.53
CA GLY A 56 -11.70 -9.66 -1.66
C GLY A 56 -13.18 -9.46 -1.99
N ASN A 57 -13.52 -8.72 -3.05
CA ASN A 57 -14.89 -8.42 -3.46
C ASN A 57 -15.08 -8.82 -4.92
N THR A 58 -16.12 -9.59 -5.22
CA THR A 58 -16.49 -9.91 -6.60
C THR A 58 -16.92 -8.64 -7.34
N GLY A 59 -16.57 -8.53 -8.62
CA GLY A 59 -17.08 -7.47 -9.47
C GLY A 59 -18.60 -7.44 -9.45
N ILE A 60 -19.18 -6.26 -9.18
CA ILE A 60 -20.63 -6.08 -9.23
C ILE A 60 -20.99 -5.75 -10.68
N TYR A 61 -21.87 -6.54 -11.25
CA TYR A 61 -22.28 -6.36 -12.63
C TYR A 61 -23.34 -5.26 -12.72
N GLY A 62 -23.00 -4.15 -13.37
CA GLY A 62 -23.98 -3.12 -13.70
C GLY A 62 -25.04 -3.68 -14.66
N GLU A 63 -26.27 -3.24 -14.53
CA GLU A 63 -27.31 -3.47 -15.53
C GLU A 63 -27.30 -2.28 -16.51
N ASN A 64 -26.87 -2.54 -17.75
CA ASN A 64 -26.95 -1.65 -18.91
C ASN A 64 -26.24 -0.26 -18.80
N PRO A 65 -25.00 -0.13 -19.33
CA PRO A 65 -24.17 -1.18 -19.90
C PRO A 65 -23.58 -2.10 -18.80
N PRO A 66 -23.24 -3.36 -19.13
CA PRO A 66 -22.61 -4.28 -18.20
C PRO A 66 -21.16 -3.86 -17.91
N THR A 67 -20.98 -2.87 -17.02
CA THR A 67 -19.67 -2.46 -16.52
C THR A 67 -19.32 -3.25 -15.27
N CYS A 68 -18.05 -3.66 -15.20
CA CYS A 68 -17.49 -4.29 -14.03
C CYS A 68 -17.25 -3.24 -12.94
N ASN A 69 -18.05 -3.25 -11.87
CA ASN A 69 -17.82 -2.35 -10.74
C ASN A 69 -16.92 -3.03 -9.71
N TYR A 70 -15.87 -2.33 -9.28
CA TYR A 70 -14.99 -2.77 -8.21
C TYR A 70 -15.39 -2.17 -6.86
N VAL A 71 -15.02 -2.87 -5.80
CA VAL A 71 -15.06 -2.37 -4.42
C VAL A 71 -13.76 -2.76 -3.74
N VAL A 72 -13.14 -1.80 -3.05
CA VAL A 72 -12.04 -2.06 -2.12
C VAL A 72 -12.40 -1.48 -0.76
N SER A 73 -12.26 -2.30 0.27
CA SER A 73 -12.42 -1.91 1.68
C SER A 73 -11.08 -2.08 2.38
N TYR A 74 -10.65 -1.04 3.10
CA TYR A 74 -9.38 -1.03 3.80
C TYR A 74 -9.56 -1.24 5.31
N GLY A 75 -8.51 -1.72 5.98
CA GLY A 75 -8.54 -2.02 7.42
C GLY A 75 -8.74 -0.81 8.34
N ASP A 76 -8.51 0.41 7.83
CA ASP A 76 -8.80 1.68 8.53
C ASP A 76 -10.27 2.13 8.38
N GLY A 77 -11.10 1.32 7.72
CA GLY A 77 -12.51 1.62 7.43
C GLY A 77 -12.73 2.52 6.22
N SER A 78 -11.65 2.95 5.54
CA SER A 78 -11.78 3.65 4.26
C SER A 78 -12.20 2.69 3.13
N TYR A 79 -12.76 3.24 2.06
CA TYR A 79 -13.15 2.46 0.89
C TYR A 79 -13.12 3.27 -0.40
N THR A 80 -13.14 2.54 -1.51
CA THR A 80 -13.34 3.07 -2.86
C THR A 80 -14.25 2.13 -3.67
N ARG A 81 -15.13 2.71 -4.49
CA ARG A 81 -16.02 2.02 -5.40
C ARG A 81 -16.15 2.79 -6.71
N GLY A 82 -16.17 2.07 -7.82
CA GLY A 82 -16.42 2.63 -9.13
C GLY A 82 -16.29 1.60 -10.23
N ASP A 83 -16.08 2.05 -11.46
CA ASP A 83 -15.90 1.18 -12.61
C ASP A 83 -14.45 0.67 -12.68
N LEU A 84 -14.26 -0.59 -13.03
CA LEU A 84 -12.97 -1.12 -13.47
C LEU A 84 -12.78 -0.73 -14.94
N THR A 85 -11.61 -0.19 -15.27
CA THR A 85 -11.39 0.53 -16.52
C THR A 85 -10.00 0.28 -17.08
N HIS A 86 -9.84 0.55 -18.37
CA HIS A 86 -8.57 0.65 -19.07
C HIS A 86 -8.31 2.10 -19.47
N ASP A 87 -7.05 2.52 -19.41
CA ASP A 87 -6.60 3.73 -20.08
C ASP A 87 -5.09 3.68 -20.37
N HIS A 88 -4.61 4.66 -21.14
CA HIS A 88 -3.19 4.97 -21.28
C HIS A 88 -2.68 5.62 -20.00
N ILE A 89 -1.59 5.12 -19.43
CA ILE A 89 -0.84 5.84 -18.40
C ILE A 89 0.64 6.01 -18.77
N ASN A 90 1.29 7.00 -18.18
CA ASN A 90 2.74 7.14 -18.23
C ASN A 90 3.32 6.92 -16.83
N LEU A 91 4.14 5.88 -16.68
CA LEU A 91 4.92 5.62 -15.48
C LEU A 91 6.30 6.26 -15.65
N GLY A 92 6.46 7.47 -15.12
CA GLY A 92 7.63 8.30 -15.41
C GLY A 92 7.67 8.66 -16.90
N LYS A 93 8.66 8.14 -17.62
CA LYS A 93 8.79 8.33 -19.08
C LYS A 93 8.30 7.13 -19.90
N THR A 94 7.78 6.09 -19.24
CA THR A 94 7.43 4.84 -19.88
C THR A 94 5.91 4.76 -20.08
N PRO A 95 5.42 4.72 -21.33
CA PRO A 95 4.00 4.54 -21.59
C PRO A 95 3.56 3.10 -21.28
N VAL A 96 2.35 2.97 -20.76
CA VAL A 96 1.67 1.69 -20.54
C VAL A 96 0.26 1.81 -21.12
N GLU A 97 0.04 1.09 -22.21
CA GLU A 97 -1.25 1.02 -22.89
C GLU A 97 -2.19 0.05 -22.17
N ASN A 98 -3.50 0.31 -22.27
CA ASN A 98 -4.56 -0.54 -21.72
C ASN A 98 -4.32 -0.91 -20.23
N PHE A 99 -3.82 0.03 -19.43
CA PHE A 99 -3.59 -0.19 -18.01
C PHE A 99 -4.92 -0.30 -17.27
N ILE A 100 -5.12 -1.40 -16.55
CA ILE A 100 -6.29 -1.68 -15.74
C ILE A 100 -6.20 -0.93 -14.41
N PHE A 101 -7.19 -0.10 -14.12
CA PHE A 101 -7.31 0.61 -12.85
C PHE A 101 -8.77 0.86 -12.46
N GLY A 102 -8.99 1.13 -11.18
CA GLY A 102 -10.28 1.53 -10.65
C GLY A 102 -10.55 3.02 -10.87
N CYS A 103 -11.67 3.33 -11.51
CA CYS A 103 -12.17 4.68 -11.69
C CYS A 103 -13.22 4.98 -10.61
N GLY A 104 -12.75 5.48 -9.46
CA GLY A 104 -13.53 5.58 -8.22
C GLY A 104 -14.49 6.76 -8.20
N GLN A 105 -15.79 6.48 -8.17
CA GLN A 105 -16.85 7.50 -8.12
C GLN A 105 -17.42 7.68 -6.70
N ASN A 106 -17.13 6.74 -5.79
CA ASN A 106 -17.52 6.81 -4.38
C ASN A 106 -16.35 6.38 -3.50
N ASN A 107 -15.70 7.34 -2.86
CA ASN A 107 -14.47 7.15 -2.10
C ASN A 107 -14.54 7.90 -0.77
N LYS A 108 -14.29 7.21 0.35
CA LYS A 108 -14.29 7.81 1.69
C LYS A 108 -13.11 7.29 2.50
N GLY A 109 -12.39 8.20 3.15
CA GLY A 109 -11.25 7.85 3.98
C GLY A 109 -10.22 8.95 4.11
N LEU A 110 -9.14 8.65 4.83
CA LEU A 110 -8.02 9.56 5.04
C LEU A 110 -6.95 9.33 3.98
N PHE A 111 -7.14 9.92 2.80
CA PHE A 111 -6.21 9.80 1.67
C PHE A 111 -5.32 11.05 1.46
N GLY A 112 -5.28 11.98 2.43
CA GLY A 112 -4.35 13.12 2.44
C GLY A 112 -4.48 14.07 1.24
N GLY A 113 -5.60 14.04 0.53
CA GLY A 113 -5.83 14.80 -0.70
C GLY A 113 -5.11 14.26 -1.95
N ALA A 114 -4.58 13.04 -1.91
CA ALA A 114 -4.08 12.36 -3.11
C ALA A 114 -5.22 12.08 -4.10
N SER A 115 -4.90 11.88 -5.37
CA SER A 115 -5.88 11.52 -6.40
C SER A 115 -6.38 10.07 -6.27
N GLY A 116 -5.71 9.24 -5.47
CA GLY A 116 -6.01 7.82 -5.31
C GLY A 116 -4.81 7.06 -4.76
N LEU A 117 -4.65 5.80 -5.18
CA LEU A 117 -3.70 4.86 -4.63
C LEU A 117 -3.11 3.96 -5.72
N LEU A 118 -1.80 3.72 -5.62
CA LEU A 118 -1.01 2.83 -6.47
C LEU A 118 -0.81 1.49 -5.77
N GLY A 119 -1.54 0.47 -6.25
CA GLY A 119 -1.47 -0.88 -5.70
C GLY A 119 -0.24 -1.62 -6.20
N LEU A 120 0.65 -1.97 -5.27
CA LEU A 120 1.89 -2.69 -5.55
C LEU A 120 1.82 -4.16 -5.11
N GLY A 121 0.62 -4.72 -4.92
CA GLY A 121 0.40 -6.15 -4.71
C GLY A 121 0.83 -7.01 -5.90
N ARG A 122 0.40 -8.27 -5.91
CA ARG A 122 0.84 -9.28 -6.89
C ARG A 122 -0.31 -10.03 -7.56
N SER A 123 -1.52 -9.49 -7.54
CA SER A 123 -2.62 -9.98 -8.37
C SER A 123 -2.37 -9.70 -9.85
N SER A 124 -3.12 -10.36 -10.74
CA SER A 124 -3.08 -10.15 -12.19
C SER A 124 -3.35 -8.70 -12.61
N ILE A 125 -4.18 -7.97 -11.85
CA ILE A 125 -4.56 -6.57 -12.10
C ILE A 125 -3.75 -5.57 -11.28
N SER A 126 -2.70 -6.00 -10.58
CA SER A 126 -1.77 -5.09 -9.89
C SER A 126 -0.84 -4.39 -10.88
N LEU A 127 -0.28 -3.23 -10.49
CA LEU A 127 0.70 -2.53 -11.34
C LEU A 127 1.90 -3.43 -11.65
N VAL A 128 2.37 -4.17 -10.64
CA VAL A 128 3.56 -5.03 -10.75
C VAL A 128 3.36 -6.12 -11.81
N SER A 129 2.20 -6.77 -11.82
CA SER A 129 1.90 -7.82 -12.79
C SER A 129 1.61 -7.27 -14.19
N GLN A 130 0.82 -6.20 -14.29
CA GLN A 130 0.47 -5.58 -15.58
C GLN A 130 1.71 -5.06 -16.33
N THR A 131 2.75 -4.65 -15.59
CA THR A 131 3.98 -4.09 -16.15
C THR A 131 5.17 -5.04 -16.07
N TRP A 132 4.93 -6.32 -15.80
CA TRP A 132 5.98 -7.35 -15.66
C TRP A 132 6.93 -7.39 -16.86
N ALA A 133 6.38 -7.35 -18.09
CA ALA A 133 7.18 -7.42 -19.31
C ALA A 133 8.12 -6.21 -19.49
N ILE A 134 7.82 -5.09 -18.84
CA ILE A 134 8.56 -3.82 -18.95
C ILE A 134 9.59 -3.70 -17.81
N PHE A 135 9.19 -4.03 -16.58
CA PHE A 135 9.98 -3.79 -15.37
C PHE A 135 10.47 -5.06 -14.67
N GLY A 136 10.17 -6.25 -15.20
CA GLY A 136 10.57 -7.53 -14.61
C GLY A 136 9.86 -7.88 -13.29
N GLY A 137 8.83 -7.12 -12.91
CA GLY A 137 8.00 -7.32 -11.73
C GLY A 137 8.70 -7.21 -10.37
N PHE A 138 9.75 -6.42 -10.30
CA PHE A 138 10.33 -5.98 -9.05
C PHE A 138 10.37 -4.46 -8.99
N PHE A 139 10.39 -3.95 -7.78
CA PHE A 139 10.48 -2.53 -7.50
C PHE A 139 11.21 -2.32 -6.18
N SER A 140 11.63 -1.10 -5.95
CA SER A 140 12.19 -0.67 -4.67
C SER A 140 11.73 0.75 -4.37
N TYR A 141 11.63 1.06 -3.08
CA TYR A 141 11.24 2.38 -2.63
C TYR A 141 12.06 2.84 -1.43
N CYS A 142 12.29 4.15 -1.37
CA CYS A 142 12.87 4.84 -0.24
C CYS A 142 11.88 5.91 0.18
N LEU A 143 11.35 5.79 1.40
CA LEU A 143 10.41 6.78 1.94
C LEU A 143 11.16 8.05 2.34
N PRO A 144 10.63 9.25 2.04
CA PRO A 144 11.25 10.49 2.47
C PRO A 144 11.25 10.61 3.99
N SER A 145 12.19 11.39 4.54
CA SER A 145 12.10 11.87 5.91
C SER A 145 10.91 12.83 6.05
N THR A 146 10.55 13.17 7.29
CA THR A 146 9.48 14.15 7.58
C THR A 146 9.93 15.60 7.40
N GLU A 147 11.16 15.84 6.97
CA GLU A 147 11.72 17.17 6.79
C GLU A 147 11.11 17.85 5.56
N SER A 148 10.97 19.17 5.64
CA SER A 148 10.45 19.96 4.52
C SER A 148 11.37 19.84 3.31
N GLY A 149 10.81 19.54 2.13
CA GLY A 149 11.56 19.36 0.88
C GLY A 149 12.21 17.98 0.71
N ALA A 150 12.11 17.08 1.70
CA ALA A 150 12.58 15.71 1.56
C ALA A 150 11.82 14.99 0.44
N SER A 151 12.57 14.25 -0.39
CA SER A 151 12.02 13.46 -1.48
C SER A 151 12.44 12.00 -1.35
N GLY A 152 11.49 11.10 -1.61
CA GLY A 152 11.75 9.67 -1.69
C GLY A 152 11.95 9.21 -3.13
N SER A 153 12.04 7.91 -3.31
CA SER A 153 12.11 7.28 -4.64
C SER A 153 11.21 6.07 -4.71
N LEU A 154 10.57 5.85 -5.86
CA LEU A 154 9.98 4.58 -6.26
C LEU A 154 10.58 4.23 -7.61
N VAL A 155 11.25 3.09 -7.68
CA VAL A 155 11.90 2.60 -8.91
C VAL A 155 11.25 1.30 -9.30
N LEU A 156 10.74 1.25 -10.53
CA LEU A 156 10.19 0.04 -11.15
C LEU A 156 11.27 -0.60 -12.02
N GLY A 157 11.58 -1.87 -11.77
CA GLY A 157 12.66 -2.58 -12.45
C GLY A 157 14.04 -2.01 -12.17
N GLY A 158 14.94 -2.12 -13.16
CA GLY A 158 16.30 -1.57 -13.11
C GLY A 158 17.35 -2.50 -12.50
N SER A 159 18.61 -2.06 -12.55
CA SER A 159 19.73 -2.81 -11.97
C SER A 159 19.97 -2.36 -10.53
N LEU A 160 20.30 -3.32 -9.65
CA LEU A 160 20.73 -3.05 -8.28
C LEU A 160 21.98 -2.14 -8.23
N SER A 161 22.74 -2.05 -9.33
CA SER A 161 23.91 -1.18 -9.47
C SER A 161 23.61 0.32 -9.37
N VAL A 162 22.34 0.73 -9.48
CA VAL A 162 21.92 2.13 -9.27
C VAL A 162 22.02 2.51 -7.79
N TYR A 163 21.94 1.55 -6.89
CA TYR A 163 22.10 1.75 -5.46
C TYR A 163 23.56 1.53 -5.11
N ASN A 164 24.34 2.61 -5.12
CA ASN A 164 25.73 2.59 -4.63
C ASN A 164 25.73 2.47 -3.10
N THR A 165 25.45 1.27 -2.60
CA THR A 165 25.48 1.01 -1.17
C THR A 165 26.83 0.42 -0.83
N SER A 166 27.60 1.17 -0.04
CA SER A 166 28.80 0.68 0.63
C SER A 166 28.53 -0.56 1.51
N ASN A 167 27.26 -0.84 1.81
CA ASN A 167 26.79 -2.04 2.50
C ASN A 167 26.03 -2.97 1.53
N PRO A 168 26.25 -4.29 1.58
CA PRO A 168 25.49 -5.25 0.78
C PRO A 168 24.02 -5.31 1.22
N PHE A 169 23.12 -5.59 0.27
CA PHE A 169 21.72 -5.86 0.56
C PHE A 169 21.56 -7.16 1.36
N SER A 170 20.69 -7.12 2.37
CA SER A 170 20.22 -8.31 3.07
C SER A 170 18.95 -8.83 2.43
N TYR A 171 18.93 -10.11 2.08
CA TYR A 171 17.78 -10.74 1.44
C TYR A 171 17.10 -11.72 2.38
N ILE A 172 15.77 -11.72 2.35
CA ILE A 172 14.94 -12.69 3.06
C ILE A 172 13.88 -13.22 2.10
N ARG A 173 13.56 -14.51 2.22
CA ARG A 173 12.48 -15.11 1.45
C ARG A 173 11.14 -14.64 1.98
N MET A 174 10.31 -14.08 1.10
CA MET A 174 8.91 -13.82 1.40
C MET A 174 8.17 -15.14 1.59
N ILE A 175 7.31 -15.20 2.59
CA ILE A 175 6.53 -16.40 2.89
C ILE A 175 5.18 -16.35 2.16
N PRO A 176 4.72 -17.47 1.56
CA PRO A 176 3.41 -17.53 0.95
C PRO A 176 2.32 -17.51 2.02
N ASN A 177 1.23 -16.79 1.76
CA ASN A 177 0.01 -16.86 2.55
C ASN A 177 -1.13 -17.36 1.65
N PRO A 178 -1.69 -18.57 1.84
CA PRO A 178 -2.71 -19.12 0.94
C PRO A 178 -3.97 -18.25 0.81
N LYS A 179 -4.31 -17.46 1.83
CA LYS A 179 -5.50 -16.60 1.82
C LYS A 179 -5.22 -15.20 1.26
N LEU A 180 -3.96 -14.77 1.30
CA LEU A 180 -3.51 -13.42 0.94
C LEU A 180 -2.21 -13.51 0.13
N SER A 181 -2.22 -14.33 -0.92
CA SER A 181 -0.98 -14.71 -1.64
C SER A 181 -0.39 -13.57 -2.44
N THR A 182 -1.14 -12.50 -2.69
CA THR A 182 -0.65 -11.30 -3.37
C THR A 182 0.23 -10.43 -2.48
N PHE A 183 0.15 -10.59 -1.15
CA PHE A 183 0.79 -9.71 -0.19
C PHE A 183 2.21 -10.13 0.21
N TYR A 184 3.02 -9.15 0.58
CA TYR A 184 4.42 -9.33 0.98
C TYR A 184 4.53 -9.70 2.46
N PHE A 185 4.49 -11.00 2.76
CA PHE A 185 4.69 -11.50 4.12
C PHE A 185 6.13 -11.91 4.39
N LEU A 186 6.59 -11.64 5.61
CA LEU A 186 7.85 -12.10 6.19
C LEU A 186 7.58 -12.91 7.46
N ASN A 187 8.50 -13.81 7.80
CA ASN A 187 8.45 -14.49 9.10
C ASN A 187 9.18 -13.66 10.16
N LEU A 188 8.55 -13.46 11.33
CA LEU A 188 9.19 -12.79 12.45
C LEU A 188 9.92 -13.81 13.33
N THR A 189 11.24 -13.92 13.18
CA THR A 189 12.06 -14.94 13.87
C THR A 189 12.67 -14.46 15.18
N GLY A 190 12.70 -13.16 15.43
CA GLY A 190 13.25 -12.60 16.66
C GLY A 190 12.96 -11.12 16.79
N VAL A 191 12.95 -10.64 18.02
CA VAL A 191 12.83 -9.21 18.37
C VAL A 191 13.83 -8.93 19.49
N GLY A 192 14.58 -7.84 19.37
CA GLY A 192 15.54 -7.42 20.38
C GLY A 192 15.47 -5.93 20.64
N VAL A 193 15.79 -5.52 21.87
CA VAL A 193 15.87 -4.12 22.31
C VAL A 193 17.21 -3.93 23.01
N GLY A 194 18.08 -3.06 22.49
CA GLY A 194 19.41 -2.77 23.08
C GLY A 194 20.25 -4.00 23.43
N GLY A 195 20.24 -5.04 22.59
CA GLY A 195 20.97 -6.30 22.82
C GLY A 195 20.22 -7.35 23.63
N VAL A 196 19.05 -7.03 24.20
CA VAL A 196 18.18 -7.99 24.91
C VAL A 196 17.18 -8.61 23.94
N THR A 197 17.29 -9.92 23.71
CA THR A 197 16.32 -10.70 22.92
C THR A 197 15.05 -10.93 23.72
N LEU A 198 13.90 -10.57 23.15
CA LEU A 198 12.59 -10.77 23.76
C LEU A 198 12.14 -12.23 23.66
N ARG A 199 11.45 -12.72 24.69
CA ARG A 199 10.82 -14.05 24.70
C ARG A 199 9.30 -13.90 24.68
N ASP A 200 8.69 -14.27 23.55
CA ASP A 200 7.23 -14.31 23.40
C ASP A 200 6.85 -15.48 22.48
N SER A 201 5.77 -16.17 22.82
CA SER A 201 5.35 -17.40 22.11
C SER A 201 4.80 -17.16 20.71
N SER A 202 4.53 -15.90 20.34
CA SER A 202 4.13 -15.49 18.99
C SER A 202 5.32 -15.33 18.04
N ILE A 203 6.55 -15.20 18.56
CA ILE A 203 7.77 -15.17 17.74
C ILE A 203 7.94 -16.53 17.06
N GLY A 204 8.23 -16.52 15.75
CA GLY A 204 8.29 -17.72 14.91
C GLY A 204 6.93 -18.26 14.48
N LYS A 205 5.82 -17.76 15.05
CA LYS A 205 4.44 -18.07 14.64
C LYS A 205 3.74 -16.90 13.95
N THR A 206 4.31 -15.70 14.06
CA THR A 206 3.75 -14.46 13.52
C THR A 206 4.32 -14.19 12.14
N THR A 207 3.41 -13.89 11.21
CA THR A 207 3.74 -13.39 9.88
C THR A 207 3.57 -11.88 9.85
N MET A 208 4.53 -11.17 9.29
CA MET A 208 4.55 -9.71 9.20
C MET A 208 4.26 -9.29 7.77
N LEU A 209 3.22 -8.47 7.59
CA LEU A 209 2.92 -7.85 6.30
C LEU A 209 3.77 -6.58 6.11
N ILE A 210 4.45 -6.46 4.98
CA ILE A 210 5.06 -5.20 4.54
C ILE A 210 3.97 -4.32 3.94
N ASN A 211 3.62 -3.23 4.63
CA ASN A 211 2.57 -2.32 4.22
C ASN A 211 3.04 -0.86 4.34
N SER A 212 3.34 -0.22 3.21
CA SER A 212 3.76 1.19 3.14
C SER A 212 2.68 2.18 3.58
N ARG A 213 1.41 1.79 3.61
CA ARG A 213 0.29 2.63 4.08
C ARG A 213 0.04 2.49 5.60
N THR A 214 0.61 1.47 6.25
CA THR A 214 0.55 1.34 7.71
C THR A 214 1.72 2.10 8.35
N VAL A 215 1.50 3.37 8.68
CA VAL A 215 2.54 4.31 9.18
C VAL A 215 3.23 3.81 10.45
N ILE A 216 2.50 3.13 11.34
CA ILE A 216 3.02 2.62 12.62
C ILE A 216 2.95 1.10 12.63
N THR A 217 4.09 0.45 12.88
CA THR A 217 4.19 -1.01 12.99
C THR A 217 3.19 -1.56 14.01
N ARG A 218 2.47 -2.62 13.61
CA ARG A 218 1.53 -3.34 14.47
C ARG A 218 2.11 -4.69 14.86
N LEU A 219 2.04 -5.02 16.15
CA LEU A 219 2.51 -6.27 16.72
C LEU A 219 1.36 -6.98 17.46
N PRO A 220 1.40 -8.32 17.60
CA PRO A 220 0.52 -9.03 18.50
C PRO A 220 0.56 -8.42 19.91
N PRO A 221 -0.57 -8.35 20.64
CA PRO A 221 -0.63 -7.66 21.93
C PRO A 221 0.41 -8.12 22.97
N THR A 222 0.70 -9.43 23.03
CA THR A 222 1.68 -9.99 23.97
C THR A 222 3.11 -9.56 23.62
N LEU A 223 3.47 -9.64 22.34
CA LEU A 223 4.77 -9.20 21.84
C LEU A 223 4.95 -7.69 21.99
N TYR A 224 3.91 -6.91 21.69
CA TYR A 224 3.92 -5.46 21.91
C TYR A 224 4.20 -5.12 23.38
N LYS A 225 3.51 -5.80 24.31
CA LYS A 225 3.70 -5.60 25.75
C LYS A 225 5.12 -5.94 26.19
N ALA A 226 5.69 -7.03 25.69
CA ALA A 226 7.07 -7.42 25.97
C ALA A 226 8.07 -6.37 25.45
N LEU A 227 7.89 -5.91 24.21
CA LEU A 227 8.73 -4.88 23.59
C LEU A 227 8.64 -3.56 24.35
N LYS A 228 7.43 -3.10 24.66
CA LYS A 228 7.19 -1.89 25.45
C LYS A 228 7.89 -1.97 26.81
N THR A 229 7.74 -3.08 27.51
CA THR A 229 8.32 -3.27 28.85
C THR A 229 9.84 -3.18 28.82
N GLU A 230 10.51 -3.88 27.90
CA GLU A 230 11.97 -3.83 27.82
C GLU A 230 12.47 -2.46 27.33
N PHE A 231 11.77 -1.83 26.37
CA PHE A 231 12.11 -0.48 25.93
C PHE A 231 12.03 0.53 27.07
N GLN A 232 10.93 0.56 27.82
CA GLN A 232 10.76 1.48 28.96
C GLN A 232 11.80 1.26 30.06
N LYS A 233 12.18 0.00 30.31
CA LYS A 233 13.24 -0.34 31.27
C LYS A 233 14.59 0.24 30.87
N GLN A 234 14.98 0.08 29.61
CA GLN A 234 16.26 0.61 29.10
C GLN A 234 16.25 2.13 28.93
N PHE A 235 15.10 2.71 28.63
CA PHE A 235 14.92 4.15 28.43
C PHE A 235 14.50 4.89 29.71
N SER A 236 14.68 4.26 30.88
CA SER A 236 14.19 4.73 32.18
C SER A 236 14.85 6.02 32.68
N SER A 237 16.00 6.42 32.10
CA SER A 237 16.66 7.69 32.41
C SER A 237 15.96 8.90 31.80
N PHE A 238 15.06 8.71 30.83
CA PHE A 238 14.37 9.80 30.16
C PHE A 238 13.00 10.08 30.82
N PRO A 239 12.61 11.35 30.99
CA PRO A 239 11.30 11.70 31.53
C PRO A 239 10.19 11.17 30.63
N THR A 240 9.15 10.57 31.22
CA THR A 240 7.96 10.17 30.48
C THR A 240 7.15 11.40 30.06
N ALA A 241 6.40 11.26 28.97
CA ALA A 241 5.43 12.24 28.51
C ALA A 241 4.03 11.59 28.44
N PRO A 242 2.94 12.40 28.49
CA PRO A 242 1.59 11.90 28.25
C PRO A 242 1.49 11.15 26.92
N ALA A 243 0.60 10.16 26.88
CA ALA A 243 0.22 9.48 25.65
C ALA A 243 -0.28 10.49 24.59
N PHE A 244 0.01 10.21 23.32
CA PHE A 244 -0.39 11.07 22.21
C PHE A 244 -1.10 10.25 21.14
N SER A 245 -2.35 10.61 20.82
CA SER A 245 -3.18 9.87 19.86
C SER A 245 -3.26 8.37 20.23
N ILE A 246 -2.81 7.48 19.36
CA ILE A 246 -2.77 6.03 19.57
C ILE A 246 -1.48 5.52 20.21
N LEU A 247 -0.54 6.42 20.56
CA LEU A 247 0.77 6.09 21.12
C LEU A 247 0.72 6.16 22.65
N ASP A 248 1.17 5.10 23.31
CA ASP A 248 1.01 4.92 24.77
C ASP A 248 2.34 4.87 25.55
N THR A 249 3.46 5.14 24.86
CA THR A 249 4.84 5.07 25.39
C THR A 249 5.61 6.27 24.86
N CYS A 250 5.48 7.41 25.53
CA CYS A 250 6.04 8.69 25.10
C CYS A 250 7.04 9.22 26.13
N PHE A 251 8.04 9.97 25.67
CA PHE A 251 9.10 10.55 26.50
C PHE A 251 9.27 12.03 26.15
N ASN A 252 9.57 12.85 27.15
CA ASN A 252 9.91 14.25 26.96
C ASN A 252 11.43 14.39 26.76
N LEU A 253 11.82 14.71 25.53
CA LEU A 253 13.21 14.89 25.14
C LEU A 253 13.59 16.37 24.94
N SER A 254 12.77 17.33 25.36
CA SER A 254 13.01 18.76 25.08
C SER A 254 14.26 19.35 25.74
N ALA A 255 14.91 18.62 26.64
CA ALA A 255 16.14 19.01 27.31
C ALA A 255 17.42 18.40 26.70
N TYR A 256 17.28 17.61 25.64
CA TYR A 256 18.37 16.94 24.89
C TYR A 256 18.33 17.37 23.43
#